data_AF-A0A496QGV7-F1
#
_entry.id   AF-A0A496QGV7-F1
#
_cell.length_a   1.000
_cell.length_b   1.000
_cell.length_c   1.000
_cell.angle_alpha   90.00
_cell.angle_beta   90.00
_cell.angle_gamma   90.00
#
_symmetry.space_group_name_H-M   'P 1'
#
loop_
_entity.id
_entity.type
_entity.pdbx_description
1 polymer ?
#
loop_
_entity_poly.entity_id
_entity_poly.type
_entity_poly.pdbx_seq_one_letter_code
_entity_poly.pdbx_strand_id
1 'polypeptide(L)'
;MKLLKNGLSLFNKLFFGYLILSAIMILPCVVSIYSLSHLERFATSVAKHDFELSKTIEQLKAIPPSMEAEGRRLVTLYKEDAYQSLVSLIQDFKDSLISVQRDGPKEINPIVHDIELNLDKLEKLASIANASLPKSSPPEITPIEAQRENEVKAIISSIMTELHDLEKGAQKAISLRFSTISSLSSQARKITIFVLAVAFIFFVFFTAWFLYRYIKKPIDHLRHGTEIVGQGYFDQPITIESRDELGKLAEAFNNMAIRLKELDKLKSDFIGMVSHGLKTPLTSMMEAAKLLSEP
;
A
#
# COMPACT_ATOMS: atom_id res chain seq x y z
N MET A 1 17.74 -32.87 -30.75
CA MET A 1 17.83 -32.99 -29.27
C MET A 1 19.30 -32.97 -28.78
N LYS A 2 20.07 -31.93 -29.14
CA LYS A 2 21.49 -31.75 -28.75
C LYS A 2 21.75 -30.43 -27.98
N LEU A 3 20.74 -29.58 -27.82
CA LEU A 3 20.87 -28.23 -27.24
C LEU A 3 20.65 -28.17 -25.71
N LEU A 4 20.22 -29.27 -25.07
CA LEU A 4 20.02 -29.34 -23.61
C LEU A 4 21.25 -29.88 -22.85
N LYS A 5 22.40 -30.06 -23.52
CA LYS A 5 23.62 -30.63 -22.89
C LYS A 5 24.57 -29.59 -22.30
N ASN A 6 24.37 -28.30 -22.60
CA ASN A 6 25.14 -27.21 -22.03
C ASN A 6 24.39 -26.67 -20.80
N GLY A 7 25.01 -26.72 -19.62
CA GLY A 7 24.44 -26.10 -18.42
C GLY A 7 24.22 -24.60 -18.64
N LEU A 8 23.25 -24.01 -17.91
CA LEU A 8 23.05 -22.56 -17.95
C LEU A 8 24.35 -21.84 -17.60
N SER A 9 24.68 -20.79 -18.35
CA SER A 9 25.74 -19.84 -18.00
C SER A 9 25.51 -19.26 -16.61
N LEU A 10 26.58 -18.87 -15.93
CA LEU A 10 26.55 -18.15 -14.66
C LEU A 10 25.70 -16.88 -14.78
N PHE A 11 25.79 -16.19 -15.92
CA PHE A 11 24.94 -15.03 -16.23
C PHE A 11 23.47 -15.41 -16.24
N ASN A 12 23.07 -16.48 -16.92
CA ASN A 12 21.68 -16.90 -16.95
C ASN A 12 21.19 -17.36 -15.56
N LYS A 13 22.04 -18.03 -14.77
CA LYS A 13 21.71 -18.39 -13.37
C LYS A 13 21.47 -17.16 -12.50
N LEU A 14 22.34 -16.15 -12.61
CA LEU A 14 22.17 -14.86 -11.92
C LEU A 14 20.90 -14.16 -12.39
N PHE A 15 20.70 -14.06 -13.71
CA PHE A 15 19.56 -13.39 -14.30
C PHE A 15 18.23 -14.02 -13.86
N PHE A 16 18.07 -15.34 -13.99
CA PHE A 16 16.86 -16.04 -13.54
C PHE A 16 16.69 -15.98 -12.02
N GLY A 17 17.79 -16.03 -11.25
CA GLY A 17 17.74 -15.85 -9.79
C GLY A 17 17.21 -14.47 -9.39
N TYR A 18 17.73 -13.41 -9.99
CA TYR A 18 17.25 -12.03 -9.77
C TYR A 18 15.85 -11.78 -10.34
N LEU A 19 15.48 -12.44 -11.44
CA LEU A 19 14.14 -12.36 -12.00
C LEU A 19 13.10 -12.96 -11.04
N ILE A 20 13.39 -14.13 -10.46
CA ILE A 20 12.50 -14.77 -9.48
C ILE A 20 12.42 -13.91 -8.21
N LEU A 21 13.54 -13.41 -7.70
CA LEU A 21 13.56 -12.51 -6.55
C LEU A 21 12.77 -11.21 -6.79
N SER A 22 12.96 -10.58 -7.95
CA SER A 22 12.24 -9.36 -8.29
C SER A 22 10.74 -9.61 -8.44
N ALA A 23 10.32 -10.73 -9.04
CA ALA A 23 8.92 -11.13 -9.08
C ALA A 23 8.30 -11.30 -7.68
N ILE A 24 9.04 -11.91 -6.74
CA ILE A 24 8.62 -12.06 -5.34
C ILE A 24 8.54 -10.69 -4.64
N MET A 25 9.45 -9.75 -4.94
CA MET A 25 9.43 -8.39 -4.37
C MET A 25 8.34 -7.49 -4.96
N ILE A 26 7.89 -7.75 -6.19
CA ILE A 26 6.81 -6.98 -6.83
C ILE A 26 5.47 -7.25 -6.16
N LEU A 27 5.23 -8.48 -5.68
CA LEU A 27 3.96 -8.87 -5.07
C LEU A 27 3.59 -8.02 -3.82
N PRO A 28 4.48 -7.81 -2.84
CA PRO A 28 4.27 -6.84 -1.75
C PRO A 28 4.00 -5.41 -2.23
N CYS A 29 4.69 -4.96 -3.29
CA CYS A 29 4.48 -3.64 -3.85
C CYS A 29 3.08 -3.48 -4.46
N VAL A 30 2.60 -4.49 -5.20
CA VAL A 30 1.24 -4.49 -5.76
C VAL A 30 0.19 -4.48 -4.65
N VAL A 31 0.37 -5.31 -3.61
CA VAL A 31 -0.52 -5.32 -2.43
C VAL A 31 -0.51 -3.97 -1.71
N SER A 32 0.66 -3.35 -1.55
CA SER A 32 0.82 -2.03 -0.94
C SER A 32 0.08 -0.95 -1.74
N ILE A 33 0.28 -0.92 -3.06
CA ILE A 33 -0.38 0.03 -3.97
C ILE A 33 -1.89 -0.17 -3.96
N TYR A 34 -2.36 -1.42 -3.97
CA TYR A 34 -3.79 -1.73 -3.88
C TYR A 34 -4.36 -1.26 -2.54
N SER A 35 -3.69 -1.55 -1.42
CA SER A 35 -4.13 -1.11 -0.10
C SER A 35 -4.19 0.41 0.03
N LEU A 36 -3.20 1.13 -0.51
CA LEU A 36 -3.13 2.60 -0.45
C LEU A 36 -4.21 3.24 -1.32
N SER A 37 -4.38 2.76 -2.55
CA SER A 37 -5.39 3.28 -3.49
C SER A 37 -6.83 2.97 -3.05
N HIS A 38 -7.06 1.82 -2.42
CA HIS A 38 -8.34 1.50 -1.81
C HIS A 38 -8.69 2.48 -0.69
N LEU A 39 -7.69 2.83 0.12
CA LEU A 39 -7.84 3.78 1.22
C LEU A 39 -8.17 5.20 0.74
N GLU A 40 -7.49 5.64 -0.31
CA GLU A 40 -7.69 6.95 -0.91
C GLU A 40 -9.09 7.08 -1.54
N ARG A 41 -9.54 6.07 -2.29
CA ARG A 41 -10.88 6.05 -2.89
C ARG A 41 -11.99 6.00 -1.84
N PHE A 42 -11.78 5.27 -0.75
CA PHE A 42 -12.75 5.18 0.33
C PHE A 42 -12.83 6.49 1.14
N ALA A 43 -11.69 7.09 1.46
CA ALA A 43 -11.62 8.37 2.17
C ALA A 43 -12.27 9.51 1.36
N THR A 44 -12.02 9.57 0.05
CA THR A 44 -12.62 10.57 -0.84
C THR A 44 -14.13 10.36 -1.05
N SER A 45 -14.57 9.10 -1.14
CA SER A 45 -16.01 8.78 -1.24
C SER A 45 -16.78 9.16 0.03
N VAL A 46 -16.21 8.91 1.21
CA VAL A 46 -16.81 9.31 2.49
C VAL A 46 -16.86 10.83 2.60
N ALA A 47 -15.75 11.52 2.35
CA ALA A 47 -15.68 12.98 2.42
C ALA A 47 -16.68 13.70 1.50
N LYS A 48 -16.92 13.16 0.29
CA LYS A 48 -17.86 13.78 -0.66
C LYS A 48 -19.33 13.63 -0.24
N HIS A 49 -19.74 12.45 0.22
CA HIS A 49 -21.12 12.25 0.68
C HIS A 49 -21.40 13.01 1.98
N ASP A 50 -20.44 13.04 2.90
CA ASP A 50 -20.54 13.75 4.17
C ASP A 50 -20.62 15.29 3.98
N PHE A 51 -19.97 15.80 2.93
CA PHE A 51 -20.04 17.21 2.53
C PHE A 51 -21.41 17.59 1.96
N GLU A 52 -21.97 16.79 1.04
CA GLU A 52 -23.29 17.07 0.45
C GLU A 52 -24.42 16.99 1.50
N LEU A 53 -24.33 16.03 2.44
CA LEU A 53 -25.29 15.93 3.55
C LEU A 53 -25.24 17.18 4.45
N SER A 54 -24.04 17.59 4.87
CA SER A 54 -23.86 18.79 5.69
C SER A 54 -24.38 20.04 4.97
N LYS A 55 -24.11 20.17 3.66
CA LYS A 55 -24.59 21.28 2.84
C LYS A 55 -26.12 21.32 2.75
N THR A 56 -26.76 20.16 2.60
CA THR A 56 -28.23 20.06 2.55
C THR A 56 -28.87 20.44 3.88
N ILE A 57 -28.30 19.98 5.01
CA ILE A 57 -28.76 20.35 6.35
C ILE A 57 -28.59 21.86 6.59
N GLU A 58 -27.48 22.45 6.13
CA GLU A 58 -27.25 23.90 6.25
C GLU A 58 -28.25 24.71 5.43
N GLN A 59 -28.60 24.26 4.22
CA GLN A 59 -29.66 24.88 3.40
C GLN A 59 -31.03 24.77 4.07
N LEU A 60 -31.34 23.63 4.69
CA LEU A 60 -32.59 23.43 5.45
C LEU A 60 -32.74 24.43 6.60
N LYS A 61 -31.66 24.76 7.33
CA LYS A 61 -31.69 25.75 8.43
C LYS A 61 -32.08 27.16 8.00
N ALA A 62 -31.93 27.51 6.72
CA ALA A 62 -32.31 28.83 6.23
C ALA A 62 -33.82 28.99 6.03
N ILE A 63 -34.60 27.91 5.99
CA ILE A 63 -36.02 27.91 5.63
C ILE A 63 -36.95 28.24 6.83
N PRO A 64 -36.75 27.71 8.06
CA PRO A 64 -37.66 27.97 9.19
C PRO A 64 -37.88 29.45 9.53
N PRO A 65 -36.89 30.36 9.43
CA PRO A 65 -37.14 31.80 9.59
C PRO A 65 -38.15 32.37 8.58
N SER A 66 -38.13 31.89 7.33
CA SER A 66 -39.11 32.27 6.32
C SER A 66 -40.49 31.69 6.63
N MET A 67 -40.56 30.46 7.15
CA MET A 67 -41.81 29.87 7.63
C MET A 67 -42.40 30.66 8.80
N GLU A 68 -41.57 31.13 9.75
CA GLU A 68 -42.02 31.98 10.86
C GLU A 68 -42.59 33.31 10.34
N ALA A 69 -41.89 33.94 9.38
CA ALA A 69 -42.32 35.20 8.78
C ALA A 69 -43.69 35.04 8.09
N GLU A 70 -43.88 34.01 7.26
CA GLU A 70 -45.17 33.77 6.60
C GLU A 70 -46.26 33.32 7.57
N GLY A 71 -45.93 32.49 8.57
CA GLY A 71 -46.86 32.12 9.65
C GLY A 71 -47.34 33.33 10.44
N ARG A 72 -46.45 34.28 10.74
CA ARG A 72 -46.81 35.55 11.39
C ARG A 72 -47.66 36.42 10.47
N ARG A 73 -47.32 36.55 9.18
CA ARG A 73 -48.14 37.27 8.19
C ARG A 73 -49.57 36.70 8.09
N LEU A 74 -49.71 35.39 8.14
CA LEU A 74 -51.01 34.72 8.12
C LEU A 74 -51.81 35.02 9.39
N VAL A 75 -51.21 34.83 10.56
CA VAL A 75 -51.92 34.91 11.84
C VAL A 75 -52.20 36.35 12.27
N THR A 76 -51.26 37.28 12.07
CA THR A 76 -51.35 38.65 12.61
C THR A 76 -51.72 39.71 11.59
N LEU A 77 -51.39 39.48 10.31
CA LEU A 77 -51.69 40.41 9.22
C LEU A 77 -52.85 39.92 8.33
N TYR A 78 -53.41 38.75 8.63
CA TYR A 78 -54.57 38.15 7.96
C TYR A 78 -54.41 38.05 6.44
N LYS A 79 -53.18 37.78 6.00
CA LYS A 79 -52.82 37.69 4.59
C LYS A 79 -53.13 36.29 4.05
N GLU A 80 -54.11 36.19 3.17
CA GLU A 80 -54.52 34.92 2.55
C GLU A 80 -53.41 34.32 1.66
N ASP A 81 -52.60 35.17 1.01
CA ASP A 81 -51.43 34.75 0.20
C ASP A 81 -50.31 34.12 1.05
N ALA A 82 -50.24 34.46 2.34
CA ALA A 82 -49.24 33.92 3.27
C ALA A 82 -49.50 32.44 3.56
N TYR A 83 -50.75 31.98 3.51
CA TYR A 83 -51.08 30.56 3.70
C TYR A 83 -50.47 29.69 2.59
N GLN A 84 -50.68 30.06 1.33
CA GLN A 84 -50.13 29.31 0.19
C GLN A 84 -48.60 29.33 0.18
N SER A 85 -48.01 30.48 0.53
CA SER A 85 -46.54 30.63 0.65
C SER A 85 -45.98 29.73 1.75
N LEU A 86 -46.63 29.69 2.92
CA LEU A 86 -46.21 28.85 4.04
C LEU A 86 -46.33 27.35 3.72
N VAL A 87 -47.42 26.91 3.10
CA VAL A 87 -47.62 25.51 2.70
C VAL A 87 -46.55 25.09 1.67
N SER A 88 -46.23 25.96 0.71
CA SER A 88 -45.15 25.70 -0.25
C SER A 88 -43.80 25.53 0.45
N LEU A 89 -43.45 26.43 1.38
CA LEU A 89 -42.20 26.33 2.14
C LEU A 89 -42.12 25.04 2.98
N ILE A 90 -43.23 24.64 3.60
CA ILE A 90 -43.32 23.38 4.35
C ILE A 90 -43.09 22.19 3.43
N GLN A 91 -43.67 22.19 2.23
CA GLN A 91 -43.51 21.11 1.27
C GLN A 91 -42.08 21.02 0.74
N ASP A 92 -41.47 22.15 0.35
CA ASP A 92 -40.08 22.20 -0.12
C ASP A 92 -39.11 21.70 0.96
N PHE A 93 -39.41 21.99 2.23
CA PHE A 93 -38.66 21.51 3.37
C PHE A 93 -38.82 20.01 3.59
N LYS A 94 -40.06 19.48 3.53
CA LYS A 94 -40.35 18.03 3.62
C LYS A 94 -39.62 17.26 2.51
N ASP A 95 -39.66 17.76 1.28
CA ASP A 95 -38.97 17.14 0.13
C ASP A 95 -37.45 17.12 0.34
N SER A 96 -36.89 18.19 0.89
CA SER A 96 -35.47 18.27 1.23
C SER A 96 -35.10 17.32 2.39
N LEU A 97 -35.97 17.16 3.40
CA LEU A 97 -35.78 16.18 4.48
C LEU A 97 -35.74 14.73 3.98
N ILE A 98 -36.57 14.38 2.99
CA ILE A 98 -36.55 13.03 2.38
C ILE A 98 -35.17 12.72 1.81
N SER A 99 -34.51 13.69 1.17
CA SER A 99 -33.14 13.51 0.65
C SER A 99 -32.13 13.25 1.77
N VAL A 100 -32.24 13.99 2.87
CA VAL A 100 -31.40 13.83 4.07
C VAL A 100 -31.63 12.46 4.73
N GLN A 101 -32.88 11.99 4.78
CA GLN A 101 -33.22 10.67 5.33
C GLN A 101 -32.73 9.51 4.45
N ARG A 102 -32.79 9.67 3.12
CA ARG A 102 -32.35 8.65 2.16
C ARG A 102 -30.83 8.49 2.16
N ASP A 103 -30.11 9.61 2.13
CA ASP A 103 -28.67 9.63 1.91
C ASP A 103 -27.88 9.74 3.24
N GLY A 104 -28.58 10.04 4.36
CA GLY A 104 -28.00 10.20 5.68
C GLY A 104 -27.90 8.92 6.53
N PRO A 105 -27.16 9.00 7.66
CA PRO A 105 -27.06 7.91 8.63
C PRO A 105 -28.41 7.58 9.29
N LYS A 106 -28.73 6.29 9.47
CA LYS A 106 -30.02 5.84 10.05
C LYS A 106 -30.26 6.36 11.46
N GLU A 107 -29.20 6.71 12.18
CA GLU A 107 -29.21 7.26 13.52
C GLU A 107 -29.94 8.61 13.61
N ILE A 108 -30.10 9.33 12.49
CA ILE A 108 -30.80 10.63 12.45
C ILE A 108 -32.31 10.49 12.19
N ASN A 109 -32.80 9.30 11.82
CA ASN A 109 -34.20 9.08 11.47
C ASN A 109 -35.21 9.49 12.55
N PRO A 110 -34.97 9.27 13.86
CA PRO A 110 -35.89 9.76 14.89
C PRO A 110 -36.02 11.28 14.89
N ILE A 111 -34.93 12.00 14.67
CA ILE A 111 -34.91 13.47 14.63
C ILE A 111 -35.65 13.98 13.40
N VAL A 112 -35.45 13.34 12.23
CA VAL A 112 -36.23 13.65 11.02
C VAL A 112 -37.73 13.50 11.27
N HIS A 113 -38.13 12.43 11.96
CA HIS A 113 -39.52 12.18 12.29
C HIS A 113 -40.13 13.24 13.24
N ASP A 114 -39.37 13.69 14.23
CA ASP A 114 -39.80 14.75 15.14
C ASP A 114 -40.02 16.08 14.39
N ILE A 115 -39.13 16.40 13.44
CA ILE A 115 -39.27 17.58 12.57
C ILE A 115 -40.52 17.47 11.70
N GLU A 116 -40.76 16.32 11.06
CA GLU A 116 -41.97 16.07 10.26
C GLU A 116 -43.25 16.27 11.08
N LEU A 117 -43.27 15.77 12.31
CA LEU A 117 -44.41 15.92 13.22
C LEU A 117 -44.67 17.39 13.59
N ASN A 118 -43.61 18.20 13.75
CA ASN A 118 -43.74 19.63 13.98
C ASN A 118 -44.18 20.41 12.73
N LEU A 119 -43.71 20.02 11.54
CA LEU A 119 -44.20 20.56 10.28
C LEU A 119 -45.70 20.28 10.09
N ASP A 120 -46.17 19.08 10.42
CA ASP A 120 -47.59 18.72 10.37
C ASP A 120 -48.44 19.53 11.36
N LYS A 121 -47.91 19.83 12.56
CA LYS A 121 -48.57 20.74 13.51
C LYS A 121 -48.67 22.16 12.94
N LEU A 122 -47.60 22.65 12.32
CA LEU A 122 -47.58 23.99 11.72
C LEU A 122 -48.60 24.10 10.58
N GLU A 123 -48.66 23.09 9.71
CA GLU A 123 -49.60 23.01 8.61
C GLU A 123 -51.06 22.99 9.09
N LYS A 124 -51.35 22.21 10.15
CA LYS A 124 -52.67 22.19 10.81
C LYS A 124 -53.02 23.56 11.38
N LEU A 125 -52.11 24.20 12.12
CA LEU A 125 -52.33 25.54 12.69
C LEU A 125 -52.61 26.56 11.58
N ALA A 126 -51.82 26.53 10.50
CA ALA A 126 -52.00 27.41 9.35
C ALA A 126 -53.37 27.22 8.68
N SER A 127 -53.83 25.97 8.52
CA SER A 127 -55.15 25.68 7.94
C SER A 127 -56.31 26.22 8.80
N ILE A 128 -56.22 26.08 10.13
CA ILE A 128 -57.20 26.61 11.08
C ILE A 128 -57.20 28.14 11.04
N ALA A 129 -56.02 28.74 10.97
CA ALA A 129 -55.87 30.19 10.90
C ALA A 129 -56.46 30.76 9.61
N ASN A 130 -56.22 30.10 8.47
CA ASN A 130 -56.76 30.48 7.17
C ASN A 130 -58.30 30.35 7.11
N ALA A 131 -58.87 29.27 7.67
CA ALA A 131 -60.32 29.07 7.73
C ALA A 131 -61.04 30.09 8.63
N SER A 132 -60.31 30.69 9.58
CA SER A 132 -60.85 31.64 10.57
C SER A 132 -60.46 33.09 10.28
N LEU A 133 -60.09 33.41 9.03
CA LEU A 133 -59.73 34.78 8.65
C LEU A 133 -60.95 35.72 8.79
N PRO A 134 -60.82 36.84 9.51
CA PRO A 134 -61.89 37.81 9.66
C PRO A 134 -62.15 38.53 8.34
N LYS A 135 -63.42 38.86 8.05
CA LYS A 135 -63.80 39.63 6.84
C LYS A 135 -63.21 41.04 6.80
N SER A 136 -62.78 41.57 7.94
CA SER A 136 -62.10 42.85 8.09
C SER A 136 -61.03 42.74 9.19
N SER A 137 -59.83 43.26 8.95
CA SER A 137 -58.75 43.26 9.94
C SER A 137 -59.17 44.00 11.22
N PRO A 138 -59.16 43.34 12.39
CA PRO A 138 -59.43 43.99 13.67
C PRO A 138 -58.45 45.14 13.94
N PRO A 139 -58.87 46.16 14.71
CA PRO A 139 -57.99 47.29 15.07
C PRO A 139 -56.84 46.90 16.00
N GLU A 140 -56.97 45.80 16.75
CA GLU A 140 -55.93 45.26 17.64
C GLU A 140 -55.82 43.74 17.50
N ILE A 141 -54.62 43.20 17.78
CA ILE A 141 -54.35 41.75 17.79
C ILE A 141 -55.17 41.12 18.92
N THR A 142 -56.02 40.15 18.59
CA THR A 142 -56.82 39.43 19.58
C THR A 142 -55.97 38.45 20.38
N PRO A 143 -56.39 38.08 21.61
CA PRO A 143 -55.68 37.06 22.40
C PRO A 143 -55.47 35.73 21.66
N ILE A 144 -56.38 35.36 20.76
CA ILE A 144 -56.32 34.14 19.96
C ILE A 144 -55.22 34.22 18.89
N GLU A 145 -54.99 35.39 18.30
CA GLU A 145 -53.90 35.57 17.32
C GLU A 145 -52.55 35.71 18.01
N ALA A 146 -52.50 36.39 19.15
CA ALA A 146 -51.29 36.40 19.98
C ALA A 146 -50.90 34.98 20.44
N GLN A 147 -51.87 34.15 20.80
CA GLN A 147 -51.64 32.74 21.11
C GLN A 147 -51.12 31.98 19.88
N ARG A 148 -51.78 32.09 18.72
CA ARG A 148 -51.34 31.43 17.48
C ARG A 148 -49.94 31.87 17.03
N GLU A 149 -49.60 33.15 17.19
CA GLU A 149 -48.24 33.65 16.89
C GLU A 149 -47.20 33.00 17.81
N ASN A 150 -47.50 32.89 19.11
CA ASN A 150 -46.62 32.21 20.06
C ASN A 150 -46.49 30.70 19.75
N GLU A 151 -47.57 30.05 19.33
CA GLU A 151 -47.53 28.64 18.90
C GLU A 151 -46.68 28.45 17.62
N VAL A 152 -46.80 29.35 16.63
CA VAL A 152 -45.92 29.35 15.45
C VAL A 152 -44.45 29.49 15.86
N LYS A 153 -44.13 30.47 16.70
CA LYS A 153 -42.76 30.66 17.21
C LYS A 153 -42.25 29.44 17.96
N ALA A 154 -43.09 28.83 18.79
CA ALA A 154 -42.72 27.63 19.54
C ALA A 154 -42.41 26.45 18.61
N ILE A 155 -43.27 26.19 17.60
CA ILE A 155 -43.06 25.12 16.63
C ILE A 155 -41.77 25.35 15.83
N ILE A 156 -41.56 26.57 15.31
CA ILE A 156 -40.34 26.91 14.56
C ILE A 156 -39.10 26.77 15.44
N SER A 157 -39.15 27.18 16.71
CA SER A 157 -38.03 27.02 17.64
C SER A 157 -37.70 25.55 17.92
N SER A 158 -38.70 24.67 17.96
CA SER A 158 -38.51 23.21 18.07
C SER A 158 -37.83 22.67 16.82
N ILE A 159 -38.32 23.02 15.63
CA ILE A 159 -37.73 22.61 14.34
C ILE A 159 -36.27 23.07 14.24
N MET A 160 -35.95 24.30 14.65
CA MET A 160 -34.59 24.82 14.63
C MET A 160 -33.67 24.06 15.61
N THR A 161 -34.19 23.68 16.78
CA THR A 161 -33.44 22.89 17.76
C THR A 161 -33.19 21.47 17.24
N GLU A 162 -34.22 20.83 16.68
CA GLU A 162 -34.14 19.50 16.08
C GLU A 162 -33.20 19.48 14.86
N LEU A 163 -33.21 20.51 14.01
CA LEU A 163 -32.26 20.66 12.90
C LEU A 163 -30.80 20.80 13.38
N HIS A 164 -30.59 21.47 14.51
CA HIS A 164 -29.26 21.56 15.12
C HIS A 164 -28.80 20.21 15.67
N ASP A 165 -29.69 19.46 16.29
CA ASP A 165 -29.41 18.12 16.78
C ASP A 165 -29.24 17.10 15.63
N LEU A 166 -29.96 17.28 14.52
CA LEU A 166 -29.80 16.53 13.27
C LEU A 166 -28.40 16.72 12.71
N GLU A 167 -27.93 17.97 12.62
CA GLU A 167 -26.58 18.29 12.17
C GLU A 167 -25.52 17.66 13.08
N LYS A 168 -25.66 17.83 14.40
CA LYS A 168 -24.74 17.21 15.38
C LYS A 168 -24.74 15.68 15.29
N GLY A 169 -25.92 15.08 15.12
CA GLY A 169 -26.09 13.64 14.92
C GLY A 169 -25.37 13.16 13.66
N ALA A 170 -25.55 13.88 12.55
CA ALA A 170 -24.85 13.61 11.30
C ALA A 170 -23.32 13.75 11.46
N GLN A 171 -22.83 14.87 12.03
CA GLN A 171 -21.40 15.09 12.28
C GLN A 171 -20.79 14.03 13.21
N LYS A 172 -21.54 13.59 14.23
CA LYS A 172 -21.11 12.51 15.14
C LYS A 172 -21.01 11.17 14.41
N ALA A 173 -21.99 10.82 13.59
CA ALA A 173 -21.94 9.61 12.77
C ALA A 173 -20.76 9.63 11.78
N ILE A 174 -20.52 10.79 11.16
CA ILE A 174 -19.40 11.04 10.25
C ILE A 174 -18.05 10.86 10.97
N SER A 175 -17.87 11.49 12.12
CA SER A 175 -16.62 11.40 12.90
C SER A 175 -16.35 9.99 13.45
N LEU A 176 -17.38 9.24 13.83
CA LEU A 176 -17.25 7.83 14.23
C LEU A 176 -16.80 6.96 13.06
N ARG A 177 -17.37 7.16 11.86
CA ARG A 177 -16.92 6.49 10.63
C ARG A 177 -15.47 6.85 10.31
N PHE A 178 -15.11 8.13 10.41
CA PHE A 178 -13.74 8.60 10.19
C PHE A 178 -12.72 7.98 11.16
N SER A 179 -13.08 7.86 12.45
CA SER A 179 -12.22 7.24 13.47
C SER A 179 -12.03 5.73 13.26
N THR A 180 -13.09 5.04 12.83
CA THR A 180 -13.00 3.61 12.46
C THR A 180 -12.08 3.45 11.25
N ILE A 181 -12.23 4.31 10.24
CA ILE A 181 -11.40 4.32 9.02
C ILE A 181 -9.93 4.62 9.34
N SER A 182 -9.64 5.57 10.23
CA SER A 182 -8.25 5.90 10.60
C SER A 182 -7.56 4.75 11.36
N SER A 183 -8.32 3.97 12.12
CA SER A 183 -7.79 2.79 12.81
C SER A 183 -7.53 1.62 11.85
N LEU A 184 -8.41 1.40 10.86
CA LEU A 184 -8.18 0.41 9.79
C LEU A 184 -7.01 0.83 8.88
N SER A 185 -6.86 2.12 8.60
CA SER A 185 -5.76 2.65 7.77
C SER A 185 -4.40 2.48 8.44
N SER A 186 -4.34 2.69 9.76
CA SER A 186 -3.13 2.47 10.54
C SER A 186 -2.75 1.00 10.59
N GLN A 187 -3.72 0.09 10.73
CA GLN A 187 -3.48 -1.36 10.70
C GLN A 187 -3.02 -1.84 9.33
N ALA A 188 -3.69 -1.41 8.25
CA ALA A 188 -3.28 -1.73 6.88
C ALA A 188 -1.86 -1.24 6.59
N ARG A 189 -1.52 -0.02 7.01
CA ARG A 189 -0.16 0.53 6.86
C ARG A 189 0.88 -0.28 7.63
N LYS A 190 0.59 -0.69 8.87
CA LYS A 190 1.50 -1.52 9.68
C LYS A 190 1.73 -2.89 9.04
N ILE A 191 0.67 -3.54 8.54
CA ILE A 191 0.77 -4.82 7.84
C ILE A 191 1.62 -4.67 6.57
N THR A 192 1.37 -3.64 5.77
CA THR A 192 2.16 -3.35 4.56
C THR A 192 3.64 -3.14 4.88
N ILE A 193 3.97 -2.33 5.88
CA ILE A 193 5.35 -2.10 6.31
C ILE A 193 5.98 -3.41 6.81
N PHE A 194 5.25 -4.20 7.59
CA PHE A 194 5.72 -5.48 8.10
C PHE A 194 6.02 -6.48 6.98
N VAL A 195 5.09 -6.66 6.03
CA VAL A 195 5.28 -7.54 4.87
C VAL A 195 6.46 -7.08 4.03
N LEU A 196 6.61 -5.77 3.80
CA LEU A 196 7.74 -5.22 3.04
C LEU A 196 9.08 -5.44 3.78
N ALA A 197 9.11 -5.25 5.10
CA ALA A 197 10.31 -5.48 5.91
C ALA A 197 10.72 -6.96 5.90
N VAL A 198 9.77 -7.88 6.08
CA VAL A 198 10.01 -9.32 6.01
C VAL A 198 10.50 -9.70 4.61
N ALA A 199 9.84 -9.23 3.55
CA ALA A 199 10.26 -9.45 2.17
C ALA A 199 11.69 -8.97 1.92
N PHE A 200 12.05 -7.78 2.42
CA PHE A 200 13.40 -7.24 2.29
C PHE A 200 14.47 -8.09 3.01
N ILE A 201 14.18 -8.58 4.22
CA ILE A 201 15.08 -9.47 4.95
C ILE A 201 15.31 -10.76 4.16
N PHE A 202 14.24 -11.38 3.63
CA PHE A 202 14.35 -12.57 2.78
C PHE A 202 15.16 -12.29 1.50
N PHE A 203 14.96 -11.13 0.88
CA PHE A 203 15.71 -10.71 -0.30
C PHE A 203 17.22 -10.62 -0.02
N VAL A 204 17.61 -9.96 1.08
CA VAL A 204 19.02 -9.84 1.48
C VAL A 204 19.62 -11.20 1.78
N PHE A 205 18.91 -12.03 2.57
CA PHE A 205 19.38 -13.36 2.94
C PHE A 205 19.57 -14.27 1.72
N PHE A 206 18.58 -14.34 0.83
CA PHE A 206 18.63 -15.18 -0.35
C PHE A 206 19.74 -14.74 -1.32
N THR A 207 19.90 -13.43 -1.53
CA THR A 207 20.95 -12.88 -2.39
C THR A 207 22.34 -13.22 -1.84
N ALA A 208 22.56 -13.06 -0.53
CA ALA A 208 23.82 -13.40 0.12
C ALA A 208 24.14 -14.90 0.01
N TRP A 209 23.14 -15.75 0.30
CA TRP A 209 23.29 -17.21 0.19
C TRP A 209 23.60 -17.66 -1.25
N PHE A 210 22.91 -17.07 -2.24
CA PHE A 210 23.10 -17.38 -3.65
C PHE A 210 24.51 -17.00 -4.13
N LEU A 211 24.95 -15.77 -3.85
CA LEU A 211 26.30 -15.30 -4.20
C LEU A 211 27.39 -16.16 -3.55
N TYR A 212 27.20 -16.53 -2.28
CA TYR A 212 28.14 -17.41 -1.58
C TYR A 212 28.25 -18.79 -2.26
N ARG A 213 27.10 -19.44 -2.51
CA ARG A 213 27.03 -20.82 -3.02
C ARG A 213 27.53 -20.95 -4.46
N TYR A 214 27.18 -19.99 -5.33
CA TYR A 214 27.40 -20.10 -6.78
C TYR A 214 28.57 -19.30 -7.32
N ILE A 215 29.08 -18.31 -6.58
CA ILE A 215 30.21 -17.47 -7.02
C ILE A 215 31.39 -17.60 -6.05
N LYS A 216 31.21 -17.20 -4.79
CA LYS A 216 32.33 -17.10 -3.84
C LYS A 216 33.00 -18.45 -3.58
N LYS A 217 32.22 -19.49 -3.25
CA LYS A 217 32.77 -20.81 -2.93
C LYS A 217 33.57 -21.44 -4.10
N PRO A 218 33.07 -21.47 -5.35
CA PRO A 218 33.86 -21.92 -6.50
C PRO A 218 35.12 -21.08 -6.77
N ILE A 219 35.05 -19.74 -6.59
CA ILE A 219 36.22 -18.87 -6.74
C ILE A 219 37.26 -19.15 -5.66
N ASP A 220 36.85 -19.36 -4.41
CA ASP A 220 37.77 -19.72 -3.33
C ASP A 220 38.47 -21.07 -3.58
N HIS A 221 37.74 -22.04 -4.15
CA HIS A 221 38.33 -23.32 -4.59
C HIS A 221 39.36 -23.11 -5.72
N LEU A 222 39.05 -22.26 -6.71
CA LEU A 222 40.00 -21.91 -7.78
C LEU A 222 41.25 -21.22 -7.24
N ARG A 223 41.07 -20.24 -6.34
CA ARG A 223 42.17 -19.52 -5.69
C ARG A 223 43.09 -20.51 -4.98
N HIS A 224 42.53 -21.38 -4.16
CA HIS A 224 43.33 -22.34 -3.39
C HIS A 224 44.06 -23.34 -4.29
N GLY A 225 43.39 -23.89 -5.31
CA GLY A 225 44.06 -24.80 -6.25
C GLY A 225 45.15 -24.11 -7.08
N THR A 226 44.96 -22.82 -7.40
CA THR A 226 45.99 -22.01 -8.08
C THR A 226 47.22 -21.82 -7.20
N GLU A 227 47.03 -21.54 -5.90
CA GLU A 227 48.13 -21.42 -4.93
C GLU A 227 48.92 -22.74 -4.80
N ILE A 228 48.23 -23.88 -4.77
CA ILE A 228 48.85 -25.21 -4.65
C ILE A 228 49.70 -25.55 -5.88
N VAL A 229 49.15 -25.35 -7.09
CA VAL A 229 49.89 -25.57 -8.34
C VAL A 229 51.06 -24.59 -8.47
N GLY A 230 50.89 -23.34 -8.03
CA GLY A 230 51.96 -22.34 -8.00
C GLY A 230 53.15 -22.71 -7.09
N GLN A 231 52.94 -23.59 -6.11
CA GLN A 231 53.99 -24.14 -5.24
C GLN A 231 54.67 -25.40 -5.84
N GLY A 232 54.26 -25.86 -7.02
CA GLY A 232 54.81 -27.04 -7.69
C GLY A 232 54.07 -28.36 -7.37
N TYR A 233 52.95 -28.32 -6.66
CA TYR A 233 52.14 -29.50 -6.38
C TYR A 233 51.04 -29.68 -7.43
N PHE A 234 51.24 -30.60 -8.38
CA PHE A 234 50.33 -30.77 -9.53
C PHE A 234 49.28 -31.87 -9.37
N ASP A 235 49.28 -32.61 -8.25
CA ASP A 235 48.46 -33.81 -8.07
C ASP A 235 47.04 -33.56 -7.51
N GLN A 236 46.68 -32.29 -7.29
CA GLN A 236 45.38 -31.93 -6.70
C GLN A 236 44.47 -31.25 -7.72
N PRO A 237 43.49 -31.98 -8.31
CA PRO A 237 42.56 -31.40 -9.27
C PRO A 237 41.52 -30.52 -8.57
N ILE A 238 41.23 -29.36 -9.16
CA ILE A 238 40.16 -28.47 -8.72
C ILE A 238 38.82 -29.05 -9.16
N THR A 239 37.99 -29.42 -8.21
CA THR A 239 36.66 -29.98 -8.48
C THR A 239 35.58 -28.92 -8.26
N ILE A 240 34.92 -28.50 -9.34
CA ILE A 240 33.76 -27.60 -9.32
C ILE A 240 32.60 -28.30 -10.01
N GLU A 241 31.56 -28.64 -9.25
CA GLU A 241 30.34 -29.31 -9.72
C GLU A 241 29.40 -28.37 -10.50
N SER A 242 29.96 -27.48 -11.32
CA SER A 242 29.19 -26.57 -12.16
C SER A 242 29.50 -26.81 -13.62
N ARG A 243 28.51 -26.63 -14.49
CA ARG A 243 28.65 -26.72 -15.95
C ARG A 243 28.72 -25.34 -16.63
N ASP A 244 28.84 -24.29 -15.83
CA ASP A 244 28.95 -22.90 -16.30
C ASP A 244 30.42 -22.51 -16.55
N GLU A 245 30.66 -21.21 -16.72
CA GLU A 245 31.97 -20.63 -16.99
C GLU A 245 33.00 -20.99 -15.91
N LEU A 246 32.60 -21.07 -14.64
CA LEU A 246 33.51 -21.43 -13.54
C LEU A 246 33.90 -22.92 -13.59
N GLY A 247 32.95 -23.79 -13.95
CA GLY A 247 33.24 -25.20 -14.18
C GLY A 247 34.20 -25.43 -15.35
N LYS A 248 33.95 -24.76 -16.47
CA LYS A 248 34.84 -24.80 -17.64
C LYS A 248 36.23 -24.23 -17.34
N LEU A 249 36.30 -23.18 -16.51
CA LEU A 249 37.56 -22.61 -16.06
C LEU A 249 38.35 -23.60 -15.20
N ALA A 250 37.68 -24.32 -14.29
CA ALA A 250 38.32 -25.38 -13.50
C ALA A 250 38.84 -26.52 -14.37
N GLU A 251 38.08 -26.95 -15.38
CA GLU A 251 38.51 -27.97 -16.35
C GLU A 251 39.74 -27.51 -17.14
N ALA A 252 39.73 -26.28 -17.65
CA ALA A 252 40.88 -25.69 -18.35
C ALA A 252 42.11 -25.58 -17.43
N PHE A 253 41.92 -25.19 -16.17
CA PHE A 253 42.98 -25.10 -15.18
C PHE A 253 43.59 -26.48 -14.87
N ASN A 254 42.76 -27.51 -14.68
CA ASN A 254 43.25 -28.87 -14.42
C ASN A 254 44.06 -29.40 -15.60
N ASN A 255 43.64 -29.14 -16.84
CA ASN A 255 44.40 -29.51 -18.03
C ASN A 255 45.77 -28.80 -18.10
N MET A 256 45.85 -27.55 -17.66
CA MET A 256 47.12 -26.83 -17.53
C MET A 256 48.02 -27.46 -16.46
N ALA A 257 47.47 -27.82 -15.30
CA ALA A 257 48.23 -28.46 -14.22
C ALA A 257 48.82 -29.82 -14.66
N ILE A 258 48.07 -30.61 -15.43
CA ILE A 258 48.55 -31.87 -16.02
C ILE A 258 49.75 -31.62 -16.94
N ARG A 259 49.68 -30.63 -17.83
CA ARG A 259 50.80 -30.28 -18.72
C ARG A 259 52.02 -29.77 -17.97
N LEU A 260 51.83 -28.99 -16.90
CA LEU A 260 52.93 -28.55 -16.05
C LEU A 260 53.62 -29.74 -15.35
N LYS A 261 52.84 -30.72 -14.87
CA LYS A 261 53.38 -31.96 -14.31
C LYS A 261 54.24 -32.75 -15.30
N GLU A 262 53.78 -32.86 -16.54
CA GLU A 262 54.53 -33.54 -17.61
C GLU A 262 55.84 -32.81 -17.92
N LEU A 263 55.81 -31.48 -18.00
CA LEU A 263 57.01 -30.65 -18.22
C LEU A 263 58.00 -30.77 -17.06
N ASP A 264 57.54 -30.79 -15.81
CA ASP A 264 58.40 -30.95 -14.64
C ASP A 264 59.06 -32.33 -14.61
N LYS A 265 58.30 -33.39 -14.96
CA LYS A 265 58.85 -34.74 -15.12
C LYS A 265 59.93 -34.81 -16.21
N LEU A 266 59.65 -34.26 -17.40
CA LEU A 266 60.62 -34.22 -18.49
C LEU A 266 61.90 -33.46 -18.11
N LYS A 267 61.76 -32.36 -17.37
CA LYS A 267 62.89 -31.60 -16.83
C LYS A 267 63.72 -32.44 -15.87
N SER A 268 63.07 -33.15 -14.94
CA SER A 268 63.75 -34.02 -13.97
C SER A 268 64.48 -35.18 -14.65
N ASP A 269 63.82 -35.85 -15.59
CA ASP A 269 64.39 -36.97 -16.38
C ASP A 269 65.59 -36.50 -17.21
N PHE A 270 65.50 -35.30 -17.83
CA PHE A 270 66.61 -34.70 -18.56
C PHE A 270 67.82 -34.40 -17.66
N ILE A 271 67.61 -33.78 -16.49
CA ILE A 271 68.68 -33.51 -15.52
C ILE A 271 69.32 -34.83 -15.05
N GLY A 272 68.52 -35.86 -14.79
CA GLY A 272 69.01 -37.20 -14.42
C GLY A 272 69.88 -37.83 -15.52
N MET A 273 69.41 -37.79 -16.77
CA MET A 273 70.13 -38.31 -17.93
C MET A 273 71.46 -37.58 -18.16
N VAL A 274 71.47 -36.24 -18.12
CA VAL A 274 72.69 -35.44 -18.30
C VAL A 274 73.68 -35.70 -17.16
N SER A 275 73.21 -35.76 -15.91
CA SER A 275 74.07 -36.02 -14.75
C SER A 275 74.73 -37.40 -14.83
N HIS A 276 73.98 -38.43 -15.22
CA HIS A 276 74.54 -39.77 -15.42
C HIS A 276 75.52 -39.81 -16.59
N GLY A 277 75.16 -39.19 -17.71
CA GLY A 277 76.00 -39.13 -18.91
C GLY A 277 77.32 -38.38 -18.73
N LEU A 278 77.37 -37.37 -17.85
CA LEU A 278 78.61 -36.65 -17.50
C LEU A 278 79.46 -37.40 -16.47
N LYS A 279 78.84 -38.16 -15.55
CA LYS A 279 79.56 -38.90 -14.50
C LYS A 279 80.48 -39.98 -15.08
N THR A 280 80.04 -40.69 -16.11
CA THR A 280 80.81 -41.76 -16.75
C THR A 280 82.15 -41.28 -17.35
N PRO A 281 82.20 -40.30 -18.27
CA PRO A 281 83.46 -39.83 -18.83
C PRO A 281 84.35 -39.15 -17.78
N LEU A 282 83.77 -38.41 -16.83
CA LEU A 282 84.54 -37.76 -15.77
C LEU A 282 85.21 -38.78 -14.84
N THR A 283 84.53 -39.89 -14.55
CA THR A 283 85.10 -41.01 -13.79
C THR A 283 86.28 -41.62 -14.55
N SER A 284 86.14 -41.88 -15.86
CA SER A 284 87.22 -42.39 -16.70
C SER A 284 88.43 -41.44 -16.78
N MET A 285 88.19 -40.12 -16.91
CA MET A 285 89.26 -39.12 -16.91
C MET A 285 89.99 -39.06 -15.55
N MET A 286 89.24 -39.18 -14.45
CA MET A 286 89.80 -39.18 -13.10
C MET A 286 90.60 -40.45 -12.81
N GLU A 287 90.14 -41.61 -13.29
CA GLU A 287 90.87 -42.89 -13.21
C GLU A 287 92.19 -42.82 -14.00
N ALA A 288 92.14 -42.31 -15.24
CA ALA A 288 93.32 -42.11 -16.07
C ALA A 288 94.32 -41.14 -15.45
N ALA A 289 93.86 -40.01 -14.90
CA ALA A 289 94.71 -39.06 -14.20
C ALA A 289 95.35 -39.67 -12.94
N LYS A 290 94.61 -40.53 -12.22
CA LYS A 290 95.11 -41.21 -11.01
C LYS A 290 96.23 -42.19 -11.35
N LEU A 291 96.07 -42.98 -12.42
CA LEU A 291 97.11 -43.87 -12.94
C LEU A 291 98.37 -43.11 -13.39
N LEU A 292 98.23 -41.90 -13.91
CA LEU A 292 99.36 -41.05 -14.28
C LEU A 292 100.05 -40.36 -13.08
N SER A 293 99.40 -40.35 -11.91
CA SER A 293 99.90 -39.71 -10.69
C SER A 293 100.49 -40.70 -9.66
N GLU A 294 100.36 -42.00 -9.90
CA GLU A 294 101.05 -43.03 -9.12
C GLU A 294 102.50 -43.16 -9.65
N PRO A 295 103.53 -42.92 -8.82
CA PRO A 295 104.94 -42.94 -9.21
C PRO A 295 105.48 -44.35 -9.49
#